data_AF-A0A2V8KAZ3-F1
#
_entry.id   AF-A0A2V8KAZ3-F1
#
_cell.length_a   1.000
_cell.length_b   1.000
_cell.length_c   1.000
_cell.angle_alpha   90.00
_cell.angle_beta   90.00
_cell.angle_gamma   90.00
#
_symmetry.space_group_name_H-M   'P 1'
#
loop_
_entity.id
_entity.type
_entity.pdbx_description
1 polymer ?
#
loop_
_entity_poly.entity_id
_entity_poly.type
_entity_poly.pdbx_seq_one_letter_code
_entity_poly.pdbx_strand_id
1 'polypeptide(L)'
;MRRIFTLIFGLSFVLYLSAATFAQSKGAIPQAHGVDHSSDVSHDRPQVRTESRQDQTEANFEARIERNPALKSKVESMLPAGENLKTAASGFKNRGQFLAALHASKDLGIPFDQLKAKMMGSNSPMSLGQAIHALKPNVTEKDADNEADKAEKEARADVRTKRTAKPVT
;
A
#
# COMPACT_ATOMS: atom_id res chain seq x y z
N MET A 1 20.92 -21.53 23.31
CA MET A 1 22.03 -20.75 22.75
C MET A 1 21.49 -19.37 22.36
N ARG A 2 21.59 -18.36 23.23
CA ARG A 2 22.34 -17.09 23.03
C ARG A 2 22.42 -16.69 21.54
N ARG A 3 21.95 -15.52 21.13
CA ARG A 3 22.59 -14.23 21.45
C ARG A 3 21.62 -13.04 21.57
N ILE A 4 21.85 -12.30 22.64
CA ILE A 4 21.46 -10.91 22.89
C ILE A 4 22.36 -10.04 22.02
N PHE A 5 21.81 -9.15 21.19
CA PHE A 5 22.55 -8.09 20.51
C PHE A 5 21.79 -6.76 20.57
N THR A 6 22.03 -6.07 21.68
CA THR A 6 22.46 -4.66 21.74
C THR A 6 21.75 -3.66 20.82
N LEU A 7 20.63 -3.11 21.30
CA LEU A 7 20.02 -1.87 20.81
C LEU A 7 20.73 -0.64 21.40
N ILE A 8 21.95 -0.34 20.98
CA ILE A 8 22.55 1.00 21.14
C ILE A 8 23.50 1.23 19.97
N PHE A 9 23.09 2.04 18.99
CA PHE A 9 23.94 2.84 18.12
C PHE A 9 22.95 3.74 17.35
N GLY A 10 22.65 4.92 17.85
CA GLY A 10 23.53 6.07 17.63
C GLY A 10 22.81 6.95 16.62
N LEU A 11 21.98 7.84 17.13
CA LEU A 11 21.23 8.84 16.38
C LEU A 11 22.25 9.89 15.89
N SER A 12 23.04 9.54 14.88
CA SER A 12 23.94 10.47 14.20
C SER A 12 23.15 11.20 13.13
N PHE A 13 22.49 12.26 13.57
CA PHE A 13 21.92 13.28 12.70
C PHE A 13 23.08 14.08 12.09
N VAL A 14 23.64 13.60 10.99
CA VAL A 14 24.56 14.41 10.18
C VAL A 14 23.71 15.37 9.36
N LEU A 15 23.57 16.57 9.92
CA LEU A 15 22.98 17.74 9.30
C LEU A 15 23.84 18.14 8.09
N TYR A 16 23.52 17.64 6.90
CA TYR A 16 24.11 18.18 5.67
C TYR A 16 23.22 19.29 5.13
N LEU A 17 23.61 20.51 5.49
CA LEU A 17 23.03 21.76 5.02
C LEU A 17 23.55 22.03 3.60
N SER A 18 22.80 21.59 2.58
CA SER A 18 23.01 22.08 1.21
C SER A 18 22.02 23.19 0.91
N ALA A 19 22.49 24.42 1.05
CA ALA A 19 21.86 25.60 0.47
C ALA A 19 21.94 25.52 -1.05
N ALA A 20 20.80 25.43 -1.72
CA ALA A 20 20.66 25.78 -3.13
C ALA A 20 19.63 26.89 -3.22
N THR A 21 20.13 28.09 -3.45
CA THR A 21 19.36 29.29 -3.75
C THR A 21 18.63 29.08 -5.08
N PHE A 22 17.34 29.36 -5.14
CA PHE A 22 16.65 29.54 -6.40
C PHE A 22 16.03 30.94 -6.43
N ALA A 23 16.66 31.79 -7.23
CA ALA A 23 16.21 33.11 -7.63
C ALA A 23 15.74 33.04 -9.08
N GLN A 24 14.45 33.27 -9.34
CA GLN A 24 13.90 33.65 -10.65
C GLN A 24 12.64 34.51 -10.38
N SER A 25 12.75 35.83 -10.43
CA SER A 25 12.62 36.68 -11.63
C SER A 25 11.20 36.75 -12.21
N LYS A 26 10.46 37.73 -11.68
CA LYS A 26 9.54 38.67 -12.35
C LYS A 26 9.28 38.46 -13.86
N GLY A 27 8.02 38.26 -14.24
CA GLY A 27 7.50 38.38 -15.61
C GLY A 27 5.97 38.30 -15.64
N ALA A 28 5.31 39.25 -16.30
CA ALA A 28 3.87 39.53 -16.20
C ALA A 28 3.09 39.06 -17.46
N ILE A 29 1.89 38.47 -17.24
CA ILE A 29 0.56 38.42 -17.94
C ILE A 29 0.43 38.66 -19.48
N PRO A 30 -0.72 38.37 -20.18
CA PRO A 30 -1.93 37.56 -19.87
C PRO A 30 -2.47 36.71 -21.06
N GLN A 31 -3.36 35.72 -20.84
CA GLN A 31 -4.54 35.50 -21.71
C GLN A 31 -5.57 34.55 -21.10
N ALA A 32 -6.83 34.88 -21.36
CA ALA A 32 -8.03 34.31 -20.77
C ALA A 32 -8.45 32.95 -21.35
N HIS A 33 -9.06 32.13 -20.50
CA HIS A 33 -10.24 31.33 -20.86
C HIS A 33 -11.10 31.18 -19.62
N GLY A 34 -12.30 31.75 -19.70
CA GLY A 34 -13.33 31.57 -18.69
C GLY A 34 -13.84 30.14 -18.73
N VAL A 35 -13.99 29.55 -17.55
CA VAL A 35 -15.06 28.60 -17.25
C VAL A 35 -15.48 28.90 -15.82
N ASP A 36 -16.62 29.55 -15.72
CA ASP A 36 -17.51 29.56 -14.58
C ASP A 36 -17.73 28.15 -14.05
N HIS A 37 -17.32 27.88 -12.81
CA HIS A 37 -17.94 26.85 -11.97
C HIS A 37 -17.81 27.31 -10.52
N SER A 38 -18.75 28.16 -10.12
CA SER A 38 -19.14 28.34 -8.73
C SER A 38 -19.69 27.00 -8.23
N SER A 39 -18.87 26.30 -7.45
CA SER A 39 -19.36 25.34 -6.47
C SER A 39 -18.67 25.66 -5.17
N ASP A 40 -19.34 26.54 -4.42
CA ASP A 40 -19.24 26.61 -2.98
C ASP A 40 -19.47 25.21 -2.39
N VAL A 41 -18.37 24.50 -2.10
CA VAL A 41 -18.45 23.35 -1.20
C VAL A 41 -17.77 23.75 0.09
N SER A 42 -18.58 24.32 0.98
CA SER A 42 -18.32 24.33 2.41
C SER A 42 -18.13 22.88 2.86
N HIS A 43 -16.88 22.47 3.04
CA HIS A 43 -16.55 21.17 3.64
C HIS A 43 -16.45 21.32 5.15
N ASP A 44 -17.58 21.62 5.80
CA ASP A 44 -17.77 21.31 7.21
C ASP A 44 -18.22 19.85 7.29
N ARG A 45 -17.25 18.92 7.41
CA ARG A 45 -17.53 17.48 7.53
C ARG A 45 -16.93 16.96 8.83
N PRO A 46 -17.75 16.61 9.83
CA PRO A 46 -17.26 15.97 11.04
C PRO A 46 -16.67 14.60 10.70
N GLN A 47 -15.53 14.32 11.32
CA GLN A 47 -14.55 13.26 11.02
C GLN A 47 -15.02 11.82 11.39
N VAL A 48 -16.32 11.53 11.45
CA VAL A 48 -16.87 10.23 11.92
C VAL A 48 -17.28 9.30 10.76
N ARG A 49 -16.55 9.35 9.65
CA ARG A 49 -16.95 8.69 8.38
C ARG A 49 -15.92 7.71 7.80
N THR A 50 -14.80 7.54 8.50
CA THR A 50 -13.67 6.71 8.04
C THR A 50 -13.81 5.27 8.54
N GLU A 51 -14.17 5.07 9.81
CA GLU A 51 -14.33 3.74 10.42
C GLU A 51 -15.46 2.94 9.75
N SER A 52 -16.64 3.53 9.57
CA SER A 52 -17.79 2.86 8.94
C SER A 52 -17.57 2.47 7.46
N ARG A 53 -16.67 3.14 6.73
CA ARG A 53 -16.32 2.78 5.35
C ARG A 53 -15.26 1.69 5.29
N GLN A 54 -14.32 1.68 6.23
CA GLN A 54 -13.28 0.67 6.31
C GLN A 54 -13.90 -0.69 6.67
N ASP A 55 -14.73 -0.74 7.71
CA ASP A 55 -15.42 -1.96 8.13
C ASP A 55 -16.27 -2.57 7.01
N GLN A 56 -17.01 -1.73 6.28
CA GLN A 56 -17.82 -2.20 5.15
C GLN A 56 -16.95 -2.69 3.98
N THR A 57 -15.77 -2.11 3.77
CA THR A 57 -14.85 -2.49 2.69
C THR A 57 -14.13 -3.79 3.01
N GLU A 58 -13.69 -3.96 4.26
CA GLU A 58 -13.08 -5.19 4.78
C GLU A 58 -14.08 -6.35 4.74
N ALA A 59 -15.31 -6.16 5.25
CA ALA A 59 -16.34 -7.20 5.21
C ALA A 59 -16.72 -7.61 3.76
N ASN A 60 -16.84 -6.64 2.84
CA ASN A 60 -17.08 -6.95 1.43
C ASN A 60 -15.91 -7.68 0.76
N PHE A 61 -14.68 -7.41 1.23
CA PHE A 61 -13.50 -8.08 0.73
C PHE A 61 -13.43 -9.53 1.20
N GLU A 62 -13.50 -9.76 2.50
CA GLU A 62 -13.45 -11.09 3.12
C GLU A 62 -14.51 -12.00 2.48
N ALA A 63 -15.76 -11.52 2.41
CA ALA A 63 -16.85 -12.27 1.79
C ALA A 63 -16.59 -12.60 0.31
N ARG A 64 -15.82 -11.78 -0.41
CA ARG A 64 -15.45 -12.04 -1.82
C ARG A 64 -14.30 -13.04 -1.96
N ILE A 65 -13.37 -13.10 -0.99
CA ILE A 65 -12.36 -14.18 -0.92
C ILE A 65 -13.02 -15.49 -0.53
N GLU A 66 -13.89 -15.49 0.48
CA GLU A 66 -14.59 -16.70 0.93
C GLU A 66 -15.42 -17.35 -0.17
N ARG A 67 -16.10 -16.53 -1.00
CA ARG A 67 -16.82 -17.03 -2.18
C ARG A 67 -15.89 -17.53 -3.29
N ASN A 68 -14.57 -17.37 -3.18
CA ASN A 68 -13.57 -17.79 -4.16
C ASN A 68 -12.60 -18.81 -3.57
N PRO A 69 -12.90 -20.13 -3.64
CA PRO A 69 -12.04 -21.15 -3.06
C PRO A 69 -10.61 -21.13 -3.63
N ALA A 70 -10.44 -20.89 -4.95
CA ALA A 70 -9.11 -20.83 -5.56
C ALA A 70 -8.27 -19.65 -5.04
N LEU A 71 -8.89 -18.48 -4.89
CA LEU A 71 -8.23 -17.30 -4.33
C LEU A 71 -7.98 -17.46 -2.83
N LYS A 72 -8.92 -18.06 -2.10
CA LYS A 72 -8.78 -18.37 -0.68
C LYS A 72 -7.57 -19.28 -0.46
N SER A 73 -7.47 -20.40 -1.16
CA SER A 73 -6.31 -21.30 -1.05
C SER A 73 -4.99 -20.63 -1.44
N LYS A 74 -5.01 -19.76 -2.46
CA LYS A 74 -3.81 -19.00 -2.85
C LYS A 74 -3.38 -18.02 -1.75
N VAL A 75 -4.32 -17.27 -1.20
CA VAL A 75 -4.06 -16.32 -0.10
C VAL A 75 -3.60 -17.08 1.15
N GLU A 76 -4.27 -18.16 1.54
CA GLU A 76 -3.88 -19.00 2.68
C GLU A 76 -2.46 -19.58 2.51
N SER A 77 -2.05 -19.93 1.29
CA SER A 77 -0.69 -20.41 1.01
C SER A 77 0.39 -19.32 1.09
N MET A 78 -0.01 -18.04 1.04
CA MET A 78 0.87 -16.87 1.05
C MET A 78 0.89 -16.16 2.41
N LEU A 79 -0.08 -16.46 3.28
CA LEU A 79 -0.12 -15.91 4.62
C LEU A 79 0.95 -16.55 5.52
N PRO A 80 1.52 -15.78 6.45
CA PRO A 80 2.39 -16.35 7.47
C PRO A 80 1.61 -17.37 8.32
N ALA A 81 2.31 -18.41 8.77
CA ALA A 81 1.69 -19.54 9.46
C ALA A 81 0.92 -19.08 10.71
N GLY A 82 -0.36 -19.44 10.78
CA GLY A 82 -1.24 -19.10 11.90
C GLY A 82 -1.92 -17.73 11.80
N GLU A 83 -1.67 -16.94 10.76
CA GLU A 83 -2.41 -15.70 10.54
C GLU A 83 -3.74 -15.95 9.81
N ASN A 84 -4.81 -15.34 10.32
CA ASN A 84 -6.12 -15.41 9.70
C ASN A 84 -6.28 -14.32 8.64
N LEU A 85 -7.05 -14.63 7.59
CA LEU A 85 -7.35 -13.69 6.50
C LEU A 85 -7.85 -12.34 7.00
N LYS A 86 -8.76 -12.34 7.99
CA LYS A 86 -9.32 -11.12 8.58
C LYS A 86 -8.26 -10.24 9.21
N THR A 87 -7.40 -10.84 10.04
CA THR A 87 -6.29 -10.13 10.68
C THR A 87 -5.32 -9.61 9.62
N ALA A 88 -4.95 -10.44 8.66
CA ALA A 88 -4.00 -10.09 7.61
C ALA A 88 -4.52 -8.96 6.71
N ALA A 89 -5.80 -8.98 6.35
CA ALA A 89 -6.46 -8.00 5.49
C ALA A 89 -6.77 -6.67 6.18
N SER A 90 -6.75 -6.63 7.51
CA SER A 90 -7.09 -5.42 8.27
C SER A 90 -6.18 -4.24 7.92
N GLY A 91 -6.79 -3.07 7.78
CA GLY A 91 -6.13 -1.81 7.42
C GLY A 91 -6.00 -1.59 5.91
N PHE A 92 -6.04 -2.64 5.09
CA PHE A 92 -5.93 -2.49 3.65
C PHE A 92 -7.21 -1.89 3.06
N LYS A 93 -7.06 -0.73 2.39
CA LYS A 93 -8.17 -0.03 1.74
C LYS A 93 -8.85 -0.85 0.65
N ASN A 94 -8.12 -1.75 0.00
CA ASN A 94 -8.67 -2.59 -1.04
C ASN A 94 -7.84 -3.88 -1.23
N ARG A 95 -8.46 -4.80 -1.97
CA ARG A 95 -7.95 -6.15 -2.24
C ARG A 95 -6.71 -6.16 -3.10
N GLY A 96 -6.64 -5.24 -4.06
CA GLY A 96 -5.48 -5.13 -4.94
C GLY A 96 -4.23 -4.85 -4.12
N GLN A 97 -4.33 -3.94 -3.15
CA GLN A 97 -3.23 -3.61 -2.24
C GLN A 97 -2.86 -4.76 -1.31
N PHE A 98 -3.84 -5.47 -0.74
CA PHE A 98 -3.55 -6.64 0.11
C PHE A 98 -2.87 -7.77 -0.66
N LEU A 99 -3.43 -8.17 -1.80
CA LEU A 99 -2.83 -9.21 -2.64
C LEU A 99 -1.48 -8.80 -3.20
N ALA A 100 -1.31 -7.52 -3.57
CA ALA A 100 -0.02 -7.01 -4.02
C ALA A 100 1.01 -7.06 -2.89
N ALA A 101 0.63 -6.74 -1.65
CA ALA A 101 1.53 -6.89 -0.51
C ALA A 101 1.94 -8.36 -0.27
N LEU A 102 1.03 -9.32 -0.45
CA LEU A 102 1.36 -10.75 -0.36
C LEU A 102 2.33 -11.19 -1.47
N HIS A 103 2.08 -10.78 -2.71
CA HIS A 103 2.98 -11.08 -3.84
C HIS A 103 4.35 -10.43 -3.65
N ALA A 104 4.39 -9.15 -3.27
CA ALA A 104 5.65 -8.45 -2.99
C ALA A 104 6.43 -9.10 -1.84
N SER A 105 5.75 -9.52 -0.77
CA SER A 105 6.36 -10.25 0.35
C SER A 105 7.00 -11.55 -0.12
N LYS A 106 6.28 -12.34 -0.92
CA LYS A 106 6.75 -13.62 -1.45
C LYS A 106 7.90 -13.44 -2.44
N ASP A 107 7.76 -12.54 -3.40
CA ASP A 107 8.72 -12.32 -4.47
C ASP A 107 10.05 -11.78 -3.96
N LEU A 108 9.99 -10.89 -2.97
CA LEU A 108 11.16 -10.23 -2.43
C LEU A 108 11.75 -10.92 -1.20
N GLY A 109 11.06 -11.93 -0.66
CA GLY A 109 11.41 -12.61 0.59
C GLY A 109 11.30 -11.70 1.81
N ILE A 110 10.42 -10.69 1.77
CA ILE A 110 10.24 -9.72 2.85
C ILE A 110 9.12 -10.21 3.78
N PRO A 111 9.25 -10.14 5.11
CA PRO A 111 8.17 -10.51 6.02
C PRO A 111 6.91 -9.66 5.79
N PHE A 112 5.77 -10.32 5.54
CA PHE A 112 4.49 -9.67 5.26
C PHE A 112 4.07 -8.70 6.39
N ASP A 113 4.26 -9.09 7.65
CA ASP A 113 3.95 -8.25 8.81
C ASP A 113 4.68 -6.90 8.79
N GLN A 114 5.97 -6.90 8.43
CA GLN A 114 6.77 -5.69 8.35
C GLN A 114 6.33 -4.81 7.17
N LEU A 115 6.04 -5.43 6.03
CA LEU A 115 5.52 -4.73 4.85
C LEU A 115 4.18 -4.06 5.16
N LYS A 116 3.27 -4.81 5.78
CA LYS A 116 1.97 -4.31 6.24
C LYS A 116 2.13 -3.17 7.25
N ALA A 117 3.00 -3.31 8.25
CA ALA A 117 3.21 -2.27 9.25
C ALA A 117 3.70 -0.95 8.63
N LYS A 118 4.54 -1.01 7.58
CA LYS A 118 5.00 0.16 6.82
C LYS A 118 3.89 0.78 5.98
N MET A 119 3.07 -0.03 5.32
CA MET A 119 1.98 0.47 4.48
C MET A 119 0.81 1.03 5.31
N MET A 120 0.48 0.41 6.43
CA MET A 120 -0.72 0.70 7.24
C MET A 120 -0.42 1.49 8.52
N GLY A 121 0.84 1.90 8.73
CA GLY A 121 1.25 2.63 9.91
C GLY A 121 0.51 3.97 10.08
N SER A 122 0.08 4.27 11.30
CA SER A 122 -0.78 5.41 11.63
C SER A 122 -0.15 6.79 11.37
N ASN A 123 1.18 6.88 11.38
CA ASN A 123 1.89 8.16 11.29
C ASN A 123 2.23 8.58 9.85
N SER A 124 2.42 7.62 8.94
CA SER A 124 2.78 7.86 7.53
C SER A 124 2.57 6.58 6.72
N PRO A 125 1.35 6.35 6.17
CA PRO A 125 1.11 5.18 5.34
C PRO A 125 1.96 5.28 4.07
N MET A 126 2.85 4.31 3.87
CA MET A 126 3.72 4.24 2.71
C MET A 126 3.02 3.55 1.54
N SER A 127 3.37 3.96 0.30
CA SER A 127 3.04 3.15 -0.88
C SER A 127 3.75 1.79 -0.81
N LEU A 128 3.31 0.83 -1.63
CA LEU A 128 3.95 -0.49 -1.69
C LEU A 128 5.44 -0.38 -2.06
N GLY A 129 5.80 0.43 -3.06
CA GLY A 129 7.19 0.68 -3.46
C GLY A 129 8.01 1.34 -2.36
N GLN A 130 7.47 2.36 -1.68
CA GLN A 130 8.11 3.00 -0.54
C GLN A 130 8.35 2.03 0.62
N ALA A 131 7.37 1.18 0.92
CA ALA A 131 7.48 0.18 1.96
C ALA A 131 8.52 -0.91 1.61
N ILE A 132 8.57 -1.34 0.35
CA ILE A 132 9.60 -2.25 -0.17
C ILE A 132 10.98 -1.64 -0.01
N HIS A 133 11.19 -0.42 -0.50
CA HIS A 133 12.48 0.28 -0.40
C HIS A 133 12.91 0.48 1.06
N ALA A 134 11.97 0.80 1.96
CA ALA A 134 12.24 0.96 3.38
C ALA A 134 12.63 -0.34 4.10
N LEU A 135 12.22 -1.51 3.60
CA LEU A 135 12.56 -2.83 4.16
C LEU A 135 13.76 -3.47 3.46
N LYS A 136 14.02 -3.09 2.21
CA LYS A 136 15.15 -3.55 1.42
C LYS A 136 15.91 -2.35 0.85
N PRO A 137 16.68 -1.61 1.68
CA PRO A 137 17.41 -0.42 1.22
C PRO A 137 18.55 -0.72 0.23
N ASN A 138 18.83 -2.00 -0.02
CA ASN A 138 19.81 -2.44 -1.02
C ASN A 138 19.26 -2.45 -2.46
N VAL A 139 17.94 -2.32 -2.66
CA VAL A 139 17.37 -2.10 -4.01
C VAL A 139 17.18 -0.61 -4.24
N THR A 140 17.28 -0.17 -5.49
CA THR A 140 16.98 1.22 -5.82
C THR A 140 15.48 1.50 -5.66
N GLU A 141 15.10 2.76 -5.45
CA GLU A 141 13.68 3.16 -5.42
C GLU A 141 12.93 2.72 -6.67
N LYS A 142 13.57 2.83 -7.84
CA LYS A 142 13.02 2.38 -9.12
C LYS A 142 12.77 0.86 -9.15
N ASP A 143 13.69 0.07 -8.62
CA ASP A 143 13.51 -1.38 -8.57
C ASP A 143 12.41 -1.76 -7.57
N ALA A 144 12.30 -1.03 -6.46
CA ALA A 144 11.21 -1.21 -5.50
C ALA A 144 9.84 -0.90 -6.13
N ASP A 145 9.76 0.14 -6.96
CA ASP A 145 8.54 0.49 -7.70
C ASP A 145 8.20 -0.54 -8.78
N ASN A 146 9.19 -1.03 -9.54
CA ASN A 146 8.98 -2.09 -10.53
C ASN A 146 8.39 -3.36 -9.88
N GLU A 147 8.86 -3.69 -8.68
CA GLU A 147 8.43 -4.87 -7.94
C GLU A 147 7.03 -4.66 -7.34
N ALA A 148 6.73 -3.44 -6.89
CA ALA A 148 5.38 -3.06 -6.50
C ALA A 148 4.39 -3.18 -7.68
N ASP A 149 4.78 -2.69 -8.86
CA ASP A 149 3.98 -2.78 -10.09
C ASP A 149 3.76 -4.23 -10.52
N LYS A 150 4.80 -5.07 -10.41
CA LYS A 150 4.71 -6.50 -10.69
C LYS A 150 3.70 -7.17 -9.75
N ALA A 151 3.84 -6.93 -8.45
CA ALA A 151 2.95 -7.49 -7.45
C ALA A 151 1.49 -7.01 -7.62
N GLU A 152 1.29 -5.75 -8.05
CA GLU A 152 -0.04 -5.25 -8.37
C GLU A 152 -0.63 -5.95 -9.61
N LYS A 153 0.17 -6.21 -10.65
CA LYS A 153 -0.28 -6.95 -11.83
C LYS A 153 -0.69 -8.37 -11.46
N GLU A 154 0.06 -9.05 -10.61
CA GLU A 154 -0.25 -10.39 -10.11
C GLU A 154 -1.53 -10.40 -9.27
N ALA A 155 -1.70 -9.41 -8.38
CA ALA A 155 -2.93 -9.21 -7.62
C ALA A 155 -4.14 -8.98 -8.56
N ARG A 156 -3.98 -8.17 -9.60
CA ARG A 156 -5.03 -7.93 -10.60
C ARG A 156 -5.37 -9.20 -11.37
N ALA A 157 -4.39 -10.03 -11.72
CA ALA A 157 -4.61 -11.32 -12.37
C ALA A 157 -5.43 -12.26 -11.47
N ASP A 158 -5.11 -12.34 -10.19
CA ASP A 158 -5.82 -13.16 -9.21
C ASP A 158 -7.26 -12.72 -8.95
N VAL A 159 -7.52 -11.41 -9.05
CA VAL A 159 -8.89 -10.88 -9.00
C VAL A 159 -9.64 -11.14 -10.32
N ARG A 160 -8.93 -11.15 -11.46
CA ARG A 160 -9.53 -11.26 -12.80
C ARG A 160 -9.81 -12.70 -13.25
N THR A 161 -9.07 -13.71 -12.77
CA THR A 161 -9.31 -15.14 -13.08
C THR A 161 -10.74 -15.61 -12.77
N LYS A 162 -11.52 -14.80 -12.05
CA LYS A 162 -12.96 -15.02 -11.81
C LYS A 162 -13.95 -14.44 -12.83
N ARG A 163 -13.54 -13.63 -13.81
CA ARG A 163 -14.49 -13.17 -14.86
C ARG A 163 -14.71 -14.20 -15.97
N THR A 164 -13.84 -15.19 -16.11
CA THR A 164 -13.83 -16.13 -17.25
C THR A 164 -14.24 -17.56 -16.90
N ALA A 165 -14.51 -17.88 -15.64
CA ALA A 165 -15.08 -19.17 -15.26
C ALA A 165 -16.60 -19.19 -15.52
N LYS A 166 -16.97 -19.31 -16.81
CA LYS A 166 -18.32 -19.69 -17.22
C LYS A 166 -18.53 -21.16 -16.79
N PRO A 167 -19.63 -21.53 -16.12
CA PRO A 167 -19.91 -22.93 -15.84
C PRO A 167 -20.12 -23.61 -17.19
N VAL A 168 -19.30 -24.60 -17.50
CA VAL A 168 -19.61 -25.56 -18.56
C VAL A 168 -20.53 -26.57 -17.90
N THR A 169 -21.84 -26.34 -18.06
CA THR A 169 -22.88 -27.37 -17.93
C THR A 169 -22.77 -28.37 -19.06
#